data_AF-A0A2A2RBL9-F1
#
_entry.id   AF-A0A2A2RBL9-F1
#
_cell.length_a   1.000
_cell.length_b   1.000
_cell.length_c   1.000
_cell.angle_alpha   90.00
_cell.angle_beta   90.00
_cell.angle_gamma   90.00
#
_symmetry.space_group_name_H-M   'P 1'
#
loop_
_entity.id
_entity.type
_entity.pdbx_description
1 polymer ?
#
loop_
_entity_poly.entity_id
_entity_poly.type
_entity_poly.pdbx_seq_one_letter_code
_entity_poly.pdbx_strand_id
1 'polypeptide(L)' 'MSSAPAPALRDLSFAEKLLLVEDLWDELARQPDGIPLSDSVKRELDRRYDDYLANPQEGSSWEETRQRLAGR' A
#
# COMPACT_ATOMS: atom_id res chain seq x y z
N MET A 1 7.22 24.97 -18.77
CA MET A 1 5.85 24.43 -18.53
C MET A 1 5.34 25.12 -17.28
N SER A 2 4.25 25.89 -17.41
CA SER A 2 3.73 26.70 -16.31
C SER A 2 2.98 25.80 -15.32
N SER A 3 3.47 25.69 -14.09
CA SER A 3 2.69 25.08 -13.00
C SER A 3 1.67 26.13 -12.56
N ALA A 4 0.39 25.91 -12.92
CA ALA A 4 -0.69 26.65 -12.27
C ALA A 4 -0.69 26.29 -10.77
N PRO A 5 -0.93 27.25 -9.86
CA PRO A 5 -1.00 26.93 -8.44
C PRO A 5 -2.09 25.89 -8.22
N ALA A 6 -1.77 24.83 -7.48
CA ALA A 6 -2.75 23.83 -7.08
C ALA A 6 -3.92 24.55 -6.36
N PRO A 7 -5.18 24.22 -6.68
CA PRO A 7 -6.33 24.81 -6.00
C PRO A 7 -6.18 24.58 -4.49
N ALA A 8 -6.52 25.58 -3.68
CA ALA A 8 -6.46 25.41 -2.24
C ALA A 8 -7.42 24.27 -1.85
N LEU A 9 -6.90 23.22 -1.20
CA LEU A 9 -7.66 22.02 -0.83
C LEU A 9 -9.00 22.33 -0.13
N ARG A 10 -9.10 23.48 0.55
CA ARG A 10 -10.32 23.91 1.24
C ARG A 10 -11.45 24.29 0.28
N ASP A 11 -11.12 24.78 -0.90
CA ASP A 11 -12.06 25.33 -1.87
C ASP A 11 -12.67 24.24 -2.78
N LEU A 12 -12.09 23.04 -2.78
CA LEU A 12 -12.61 21.90 -3.53
C LEU A 12 -13.90 21.35 -2.90
N SER A 13 -14.88 21.03 -3.73
CA SER A 13 -16.04 20.24 -3.34
C SER A 13 -15.62 18.84 -2.86
N PHE A 14 -16.55 18.10 -2.25
CA PHE A 14 -16.27 16.72 -1.84
C PHE A 14 -15.90 15.82 -3.03
N ALA A 15 -16.60 15.96 -4.16
CA ALA A 15 -16.33 15.17 -5.35
C ALA A 15 -14.95 15.48 -5.95
N GLU A 16 -14.57 16.77 -6.03
CA GLU A 16 -13.25 17.17 -6.53
C GLU A 16 -12.12 16.71 -5.58
N LYS A 17 -12.35 16.73 -4.26
CA LYS A 17 -11.40 16.16 -3.30
C LYS A 17 -11.22 14.67 -3.51
N LEU A 18 -12.30 13.94 -3.77
CA LEU A 18 -12.25 12.50 -3.99
C LEU A 18 -11.46 12.16 -5.27
N LEU A 19 -11.74 12.87 -6.37
CA LEU A 19 -10.98 12.72 -7.62
C LEU A 19 -9.50 13.07 -7.43
N LEU A 20 -9.20 14.15 -6.70
CA LEU A 20 -7.82 14.51 -6.41
C LEU A 20 -7.10 13.44 -5.57
N VAL A 21 -7.79 12.83 -4.61
CA VAL A 21 -7.23 11.72 -3.81
C VAL A 21 -6.93 10.52 -4.70
N GLU A 22 -7.83 10.18 -5.63
CA GLU A 22 -7.63 9.10 -6.61
C GLU A 22 -6.44 9.39 -7.53
N ASP A 23 -6.40 10.57 -8.15
CA ASP A 23 -5.31 10.98 -9.04
C ASP A 23 -3.94 10.95 -8.35
N LEU A 24 -3.87 11.47 -7.11
CA LEU A 24 -2.65 11.43 -6.30
C LEU A 24 -2.27 10.00 -5.92
N TRP A 25 -3.25 9.16 -5.61
CA TRP A 25 -3.01 7.76 -5.28
C TRP A 25 -2.45 6.98 -6.48
N ASP A 26 -3.02 7.19 -7.67
CA ASP A 26 -2.55 6.58 -8.92
C ASP A 26 -1.16 7.08 -9.34
N GLU A 27 -0.82 8.33 -9.04
CA GLU A 27 0.54 8.84 -9.21
C GLU A 27 1.54 8.17 -8.28
N LEU A 28 1.23 8.08 -6.99
CA LEU A 28 2.10 7.44 -6.01
C LEU A 28 2.25 5.93 -6.28
N ALA A 29 1.17 5.26 -6.68
CA ALA A 29 1.19 3.84 -7.03
C ALA A 29 2.11 3.52 -8.23
N ARG A 30 2.35 4.49 -9.12
CA ARG A 30 3.33 4.37 -10.23
C ARG A 30 4.79 4.47 -9.77
N GLN A 31 5.04 4.85 -8.53
CA GLN A 31 6.38 4.98 -7.94
C GLN A 31 6.54 4.02 -6.74
N PRO A 32 6.70 2.70 -6.99
CA PRO A 32 6.74 1.70 -5.93
C PRO A 32 7.90 1.90 -4.93
N ASP A 33 8.97 2.56 -5.35
CA ASP A 33 10.16 2.83 -4.52
C ASP A 33 10.11 4.19 -3.79
N GLY A 34 8.98 4.90 -3.84
CA GLY A 34 8.84 6.23 -3.25
C GLY A 34 8.99 6.27 -1.72
N ILE A 35 8.83 5.12 -1.06
CA ILE A 35 9.05 4.96 0.38
C ILE A 35 10.15 3.91 0.59
N PRO A 36 11.35 4.31 1.05
CA PRO A 36 12.42 3.36 1.29
C PRO A 36 12.07 2.43 2.45
N LEU A 37 12.24 1.12 2.26
CA LEU A 37 12.15 0.16 3.35
C LEU A 37 13.29 0.42 4.35
N SER A 38 12.95 0.52 5.63
CA SER A 38 13.95 0.56 6.69
C SER A 38 14.71 -0.77 6.75
N ASP A 39 15.94 -0.74 7.26
CA ASP A 39 16.73 -1.97 7.41
C ASP A 39 16.09 -2.96 8.38
N SER A 40 15.28 -2.49 9.33
CA SER A 40 14.50 -3.37 10.20
C SER A 40 13.43 -4.14 9.44
N VAL A 41 12.73 -3.49 8.50
CA VAL A 41 11.72 -4.15 7.68
C VAL A 41 12.37 -5.14 6.72
N LYS A 42 13.50 -4.77 6.09
CA LYS A 42 14.24 -5.68 5.19
C LYS A 42 14.65 -6.97 5.92
N ARG A 43 15.28 -6.84 7.10
CA ARG A 43 15.67 -8.01 7.91
C ARG A 43 14.49 -8.91 8.29
N GLU A 44 13.34 -8.31 8.61
CA GLU A 44 12.15 -9.09 8.93
C GLU A 44 11.56 -9.81 7.71
N LEU A 45 11.61 -9.18 6.53
CA LEU A 45 11.20 -9.82 5.28
C LEU A 45 12.11 -11.00 4.96
N ASP A 46 13.43 -10.83 5.06
CA ASP A 46 14.41 -11.91 4.83
C ASP A 46 14.15 -13.08 5.79
N ARG A 47 14.00 -12.79 7.09
CA ARG A 47 13.70 -13.80 8.11
C ARG A 47 12.43 -14.60 7.80
N ARG A 48 11.32 -13.90 7.47
CA ARG A 48 10.04 -14.56 7.17
C ARG A 48 10.08 -15.34 5.86
N TYR A 49 10.90 -14.91 4.91
CA TYR A 49 11.09 -15.62 3.66
C TYR A 49 11.88 -16.92 3.88
N ASP A 50 12.95 -16.88 4.67
CA ASP A 50 13.72 -18.06 5.07
C ASP A 50 12.84 -19.08 5.83
N ASP A 51 12.04 -18.61 6.79
CA ASP A 51 11.08 -19.46 7.53
C ASP A 51 10.09 -20.15 6.57
N TYR A 52 9.54 -19.39 5.60
CA TYR A 52 8.64 -19.94 4.59
C TYR A 52 9.31 -20.98 3.69
N LEU A 53 10.55 -20.74 3.26
CA LEU A 53 11.29 -21.71 2.46
C LEU A 53 11.58 -22.99 3.24
N ALA A 54 11.85 -22.89 4.54
CA ALA A 54 12.04 -24.04 5.42
C ALA A 54 10.74 -24.81 5.67
N ASN A 55 9.60 -24.12 5.74
CA ASN A 55 8.28 -24.74 5.94
C ASN A 55 7.17 -24.05 5.12
N PRO A 56 7.00 -24.41 3.83
CA PRO A 56 6.02 -23.75 2.96
C PRO A 56 4.55 -23.91 3.40
N GLN A 57 4.27 -24.87 4.28
CA GLN A 57 2.91 -25.17 4.77
C GLN A 57 2.54 -24.37 6.03
N GLU A 58 3.45 -23.57 6.59
CA GLU A 58 3.16 -22.74 7.76
C GLU A 58 2.23 -21.56 7.44
N GLY A 59 2.20 -21.12 6.18
CA GLY A 59 1.31 -20.07 5.71
C GLY A 59 -0.11 -20.55 5.44
N SER A 60 -1.08 -19.65 5.56
CA SER A 60 -2.42 -19.85 5.00
C SER A 60 -2.58 -19.06 3.70
N SER A 61 -3.35 -19.59 2.76
CA SER A 61 -3.81 -18.81 1.62
C SER A 61 -4.62 -17.59 2.08
N TRP A 62 -4.71 -16.59 1.18
CA TRP A 62 -5.54 -15.42 1.42
C TRP A 62 -7.01 -15.79 1.60
N GLU A 63 -7.49 -16.79 0.86
CA GLU A 63 -8.87 -17.26 0.97
C GLU A 63 -9.16 -17.85 2.36
N GLU A 64 -8.33 -18.78 2.85
CA GLU A 64 -8.46 -19.37 4.19
C GLU A 64 -8.39 -18.30 5.29
N THR A 65 -7.49 -17.33 5.13
CA THR A 65 -7.36 -16.21 6.08
C THR A 65 -8.63 -15.36 6.10
N ARG A 66 -9.18 -15.01 4.93
CA ARG A 66 -10.41 -14.23 4.81
C ARG A 66 -11.60 -14.98 5.41
N GLN A 67 -11.73 -16.28 5.15
CA GLN A 67 -12.80 -17.11 5.73
C GLN A 67 -12.72 -17.11 7.26
N ARG A 68 -11.52 -17.25 7.82
CA ARG A 68 -11.30 -17.21 9.28
C ARG A 68 -11.67 -15.85 9.91
N LEU A 69 -11.39 -14.75 9.21
CA LEU A 69 -11.69 -13.40 9.69
C LEU A 69 -13.16 -13.02 9.52
N ALA A 70 -13.81 -13.46 8.45
CA ALA A 70 -15.22 -13.19 8.16
C ALA A 70 -16.19 -14.05 8.99
N GLY A 71 -15.71 -15.13 9.62
CA GLY A 71 -16.47 -15.94 10.58
C GLY A 71 -16.48 -15.37 12.00
N ARG A 72 -15.97 -14.15 12.22
CA ARG A 72 -16.08 -13.39 13.48
C ARG A 72 -17.15 -12.31 13.35
#